data_AF-A0A359KDL4-F1
#
_entry.id   AF-A0A359KDL4-F1
#
_cell.length_a   1.000
_cell.length_b   1.000
_cell.length_c   1.000
_cell.angle_alpha   90.00
_cell.angle_beta   90.00
_cell.angle_gamma   90.00
#
_symmetry.space_group_name_H-M   'P 1'
#
loop_
_entity.id
_entity.type
_entity.pdbx_description
1 polymer ?
#
loop_
_entity_poly.entity_id
_entity_poly.type
_entity_poly.pdbx_seq_one_letter_code
_entity_poly.pdbx_strand_id
1 'polypeptide(L)' 'GPIRRMIEAGRLGSMILWGPPGTGKTTIARLLAKAAGYEYQSISAVFSGVADLKKAFEAARMRRAAGQQTLLFVDE' A
#
# COMPACT_ATOMS: atom_id res chain seq x y z
N GLY A 1 13.89 9.04 -11.48
CA GLY A 1 12.86 9.87 -10.81
C GLY A 1 12.68 9.45 -9.35
N PRO A 2 11.89 10.19 -8.55
CA PRO A 2 11.74 9.95 -7.11
C PRO A 2 11.21 8.54 -6.77
N ILE A 3 10.25 8.01 -7.54
CA ILE A 3 9.71 6.65 -7.34
C ILE A 3 10.78 5.57 -7.48
N ARG A 4 11.61 5.65 -8.53
CA ARG A 4 12.69 4.70 -8.76
C ARG A 4 13.68 4.66 -7.60
N ARG A 5 14.06 5.84 -7.07
CA ARG A 5 14.96 5.94 -5.91
C ARG A 5 14.37 5.33 -4.64
N MET A 6 13.06 5.45 -4.43
CA MET A 6 12.39 4.82 -3.28
C MET A 6 12.42 3.30 -3.36
N ILE A 7 12.19 2.75 -4.57
CA ILE A 7 12.27 1.29 -4.81
C ILE A 7 13.71 0.80 -4.59
N GLU A 8 14.70 1.48 -5.17
CA GLU A 8 16.13 1.15 -5.01
C GLU A 8 16.58 1.22 -3.55
N ALA A 9 16.04 2.15 -2.77
CA ALA A 9 16.32 2.28 -1.35
C ALA A 9 15.54 1.27 -0.46
N GLY A 10 14.69 0.41 -1.06
CA GLY A 10 13.84 -0.53 -0.32
C GLY A 10 12.82 0.13 0.62
N ARG A 11 12.57 1.44 0.44
CA ARG A 11 11.75 2.25 1.35
C ARG A 11 10.75 3.09 0.58
N LEU A 12 9.51 2.60 0.51
CA LEU A 12 8.38 3.34 -0.04
C LEU A 12 7.83 4.31 1.01
N GLY A 13 7.79 5.60 0.68
CA GLY A 13 7.07 6.60 1.48
C GLY A 13 5.58 6.59 1.18
N SER A 14 4.77 7.12 2.11
CA SER A 14 3.34 7.36 1.88
C SER A 14 3.15 8.32 0.71
N MET A 15 2.17 8.04 -0.15
CA MET A 15 1.88 8.84 -1.34
C MET A 15 0.40 8.78 -1.70
N ILE A 16 -0.07 9.80 -2.44
CA ILE A 16 -1.42 9.86 -3.00
C ILE A 16 -1.30 9.67 -4.52
N LEU A 17 -2.05 8.72 -5.06
CA LEU A 17 -2.19 8.53 -6.50
C LEU A 17 -3.47 9.24 -6.95
N TRP A 18 -3.35 10.29 -7.77
CA TRP A 18 -4.48 11.12 -8.20
C TRP A 18 -4.72 11.02 -9.70
N GLY A 19 -5.98 10.87 -10.10
CA GLY A 19 -6.41 10.86 -11.50
C GLY A 19 -7.80 10.24 -11.69
N PRO A 20 -8.41 10.41 -12.89
CA PRO A 20 -9.71 9.84 -13.24
C PRO A 20 -9.87 8.32 -12.97
N PRO A 21 -11.11 7.79 -12.91
CA PRO A 21 -11.31 6.34 -12.87
C PRO A 21 -10.65 5.68 -14.09
N GLY A 22 -10.07 4.50 -13.90
CA GLY A 22 -9.40 3.76 -14.98
C GLY A 22 -7.96 4.18 -15.30
N THR A 23 -7.37 5.18 -14.62
CA THR A 23 -5.96 5.58 -14.83
C THR A 23 -4.91 4.63 -14.24
N GLY A 24 -5.33 3.50 -13.66
CA GLY A 24 -4.42 2.47 -13.17
C GLY A 24 -3.80 2.74 -11.79
N LYS A 25 -4.41 3.59 -10.95
CA LYS A 25 -3.96 3.86 -9.57
C LYS A 25 -3.72 2.57 -8.76
N THR A 26 -4.71 1.69 -8.72
CA THR A 26 -4.65 0.39 -8.04
C THR A 26 -3.58 -0.51 -8.65
N THR A 27 -3.41 -0.46 -9.97
CA THR A 27 -2.37 -1.23 -10.69
C THR A 27 -0.98 -0.75 -10.31
N ILE A 28 -0.75 0.57 -10.29
CA ILE A 28 0.53 1.15 -9.88
C ILE A 28 0.84 0.79 -8.42
N ALA A 29 -0.12 0.88 -7.51
CA ALA A 29 0.10 0.50 -6.11
C ALA A 29 0.55 -0.97 -5.95
N ARG A 30 -0.08 -1.90 -6.68
CA ARG A 30 0.34 -3.31 -6.69
C ARG A 30 1.74 -3.51 -7.28
N LEU A 31 2.05 -2.82 -8.38
CA LEU A 31 3.38 -2.89 -8.99
C LEU A 31 4.46 -2.32 -8.08
N LEU A 32 4.18 -1.24 -7.35
CA LEU A 32 5.09 -0.67 -6.36
C LEU A 32 5.33 -1.62 -5.19
N ALA A 33 4.27 -2.23 -4.64
CA ALA A 33 4.40 -3.22 -3.58
C ALA A 33 5.30 -4.39 -4.03
N LYS A 34 5.03 -4.94 -5.22
CA LYS A 34 5.84 -6.02 -5.81
C LYS A 34 7.29 -5.59 -6.03
N ALA A 35 7.52 -4.41 -6.59
CA ALA A 35 8.87 -3.91 -6.87
C ALA A 35 9.68 -3.66 -5.60
N ALA A 36 9.03 -3.25 -4.49
CA ALA A 36 9.67 -3.06 -3.20
C ALA A 36 9.71 -4.32 -2.31
N GLY A 37 9.11 -5.44 -2.75
CA GLY A 37 9.00 -6.67 -1.96
C GLY A 37 8.03 -6.58 -0.78
N TYR A 38 7.06 -5.67 -0.82
CA TYR A 38 6.09 -5.46 0.26
C TYR A 38 4.85 -6.33 0.03
N GLU A 39 4.25 -6.80 1.12
CA GLU A 39 2.92 -7.38 1.07
C GLU A 39 1.90 -6.32 0.68
N TYR A 40 1.07 -6.60 -0.33
CA TYR A 40 0.02 -5.68 -0.75
C TYR A 40 -1.28 -5.95 0.01
N GLN A 41 -1.84 -4.93 0.65
CA GLN A 41 -3.14 -4.99 1.29
C GLN A 41 -3.99 -3.80 0.84
N SER A 42 -5.23 -4.03 0.39
CA SER A 42 -6.15 -2.97 -0.02
C SER A 42 -7.38 -2.89 0.87
N ILE A 43 -7.85 -1.67 1.12
CA ILE A 43 -9.14 -1.38 1.77
C ILE A 43 -9.92 -0.38 0.92
N SER A 44 -11.26 -0.43 0.97
CA SER A 44 -12.12 0.61 0.37
C SER A 44 -12.55 1.60 1.44
N ALA A 45 -12.44 2.89 1.16
CA ALA A 45 -12.81 3.98 2.05
C ALA A 45 -14.32 4.13 2.17
N VAL A 46 -15.09 3.73 1.14
CA VAL A 46 -16.56 3.74 1.16
C VAL A 46 -17.13 2.63 2.06
N PHE A 47 -16.50 1.46 2.09
CA PHE A 47 -17.05 0.29 2.80
C PHE A 47 -16.36 -0.03 4.14
N SER A 48 -15.19 0.53 4.44
CA SER A 48 -14.43 0.18 5.65
C SER A 48 -14.75 1.09 6.83
N GLY A 49 -15.24 0.49 7.92
CA GLY A 49 -15.33 1.18 9.21
C GLY A 49 -13.99 1.25 9.93
N VAL A 50 -13.95 1.96 11.07
CA VAL A 50 -12.75 2.03 11.94
C VAL A 50 -12.27 0.63 12.39
N ALA A 51 -13.19 -0.33 12.53
CA ALA A 51 -12.88 -1.70 12.91
C ALA A 51 -12.03 -2.43 11.85
N ASP A 52 -12.34 -2.25 10.56
CA ASP A 52 -11.62 -2.91 9.47
C ASP A 52 -10.24 -2.31 9.28
N LEU A 53 -10.12 -0.99 9.44
CA LEU A 53 -8.83 -0.31 9.45
C LEU A 53 -7.93 -0.81 10.59
N LYS A 54 -8.49 -0.98 11.80
CA LYS A 54 -7.76 -1.56 12.95
C LYS A 54 -7.26 -2.97 12.64
N LYS A 55 -8.10 -3.83 12.05
CA LYS A 55 -7.69 -5.20 11.65
C LYS A 55 -6.56 -5.17 10.62
N ALA A 56 -6.63 -4.26 9.64
CA ALA A 56 -5.57 -4.12 8.63
C ALA A 56 -4.24 -3.68 9.27
N PHE A 57 -4.26 -2.74 10.22
CA PHE A 57 -3.06 -2.33 10.94
C PHE A 57 -2.48 -3.43 11.83
N GLU A 58 -3.30 -4.20 12.53
CA GLU A 58 -2.82 -5.33 13.32
C GLU A 58 -2.18 -6.40 12.45
N ALA A 59 -2.79 -6.75 11.31
CA ALA A 59 -2.18 -7.66 10.34
C ALA A 59 -0.83 -7.13 9.82
N ALA A 60 -0.74 -5.85 9.49
CA ALA A 60 0.51 -5.22 9.05
C ALA A 60 1.58 -5.21 10.16
N ARG A 61 1.21 -5.00 11.43
CA ARG A 61 2.11 -5.07 12.58
C ARG A 61 2.68 -6.48 12.76
N MET A 62 1.84 -7.51 12.66
CA MET A 62 2.28 -8.91 12.74
C MET A 62 3.27 -9.24 11.62
N ARG A 63 2.98 -8.86 10.37
CA ARG A 63 3.90 -9.07 9.24
C ARG A 63 5.23 -8.35 9.45
N ARG A 64 5.19 -7.10 9.93
CA ARG A 64 6.39 -6.33 10.23
C ARG A 64 7.26 -7.00 11.28
N ALA A 65 6.67 -7.59 12.32
CA ALA A 65 7.41 -8.36 13.32
C ALA A 65 8.09 -9.61 12.73
N ALA A 66 7.51 -10.20 11.68
CA ALA A 66 8.11 -11.28 10.90
C ALA A 66 9.08 -10.79 9.79
N GLY A 67 9.43 -9.50 9.77
CA GLY A 67 10.33 -8.92 8.77
C GLY A 67 9.67 -8.55 7.44
N GLN A 68 8.36 -8.77 7.27
CA GLN A 68 7.63 -8.48 6.04
C GLN A 68 6.96 -7.10 6.10
N GLN A 69 7.40 -6.18 5.24
CA GLN A 69 6.76 -4.87 5.10
C GLN A 69 5.41 -4.99 4.39
N THR A 70 4.51 -4.03 4.63
CA THR A 70 3.17 -4.01 4.01
C THR A 70 2.92 -2.65 3.35
N LEU A 71 2.44 -2.66 2.11
CA LEU A 71 1.85 -1.51 1.44
C LEU A 71 0.34 -1.58 1.63
N LEU A 72 -0.20 -0.68 2.44
CA LEU A 72 -1.64 -0.50 2.61
C LEU A 72 -2.15 0.51 1.58
N PHE A 73 -2.97 0.05 0.63
CA PHE A 73 -3.65 0.90 -0.35
C PHE A 73 -5.08 1.18 0.10
N VAL A 74 -5.45 2.45 0.14
CA VAL A 74 -6.82 2.89 0.43
C VAL A 74 -7.41 3.37 -0.89
N ASP A 75 -8.38 2.62 -1.41
CA ASP A 75 -9.20 3.03 -2.57
C ASP A 75 -10.50 3.65 -2.07
N GLU A 76 -11.21 4.41 -2.91
CA GLU A 76 -12.56 4.90 -2.57
C GLU A 76 -13.57 3.74 -2.61
#